data_AF-A0A9D2QBG1-F1
#
_entry.id   AF-A0A9D2QBG1-F1
#
_cell.length_a   1.000
_cell.length_b   1.000
_cell.length_c   1.000
_cell.angle_alpha   90.00
_cell.angle_beta   90.00
_cell.angle_gamma   90.00
#
_symmetry.space_group_name_H-M   'P 1'
#
loop_
_entity.id
_entity.type
_entity.pdbx_description
1 polymer ?
#
loop_
_entity_poly.entity_id
_entity_poly.type
_entity_poly.pdbx_seq_one_letter_code
_entity_poly.pdbx_strand_id
1 'polypeptide(L)'
;MGKLIKYELRKQRTSRMVIFIALAVALVCFWAGIAFNSGGLAGISIAAMMLGAVFVLFYTGIEGILVFNRDLRTKQSYMLWMLPRSIWEILGAKFISAILQMLIVFGVSCAAVAVSTAGAVLTIGGLSEFLEMIRTMSKSFVQGGLDWGDLISMAFLMFLVWTLVIMTGFLAVILARTVLIKSRFVGLLAVLLFFVIDFAVARVYDLMCMIPFVEAANRVEALGWSVWDVIYYVIVCLALFGVSGVLAEKKLSV
;
A
#
# COMPACT_ATOMS: atom_id res chain seq x y z
N MET A 1 -4.14 8.42 20.78
CA MET A 1 -3.70 7.89 19.46
C MET A 1 -2.20 7.94 19.17
N GLY A 2 -1.54 9.09 19.06
CA GLY A 2 -0.17 9.18 18.49
C GLY A 2 0.90 8.32 19.15
N LYS A 3 0.83 8.11 20.48
CA LYS A 3 1.74 7.19 21.19
C LYS A 3 1.56 5.74 20.73
N LEU A 4 0.32 5.27 20.53
CA LEU A 4 0.02 3.92 20.04
C LEU A 4 0.53 3.70 18.62
N ILE A 5 0.30 4.68 17.72
CA ILE A 5 0.82 4.64 16.35
C ILE A 5 2.35 4.50 16.35
N LYS A 6 3.04 5.29 17.20
CA LYS A 6 4.50 5.20 17.35
C LYS A 6 4.96 3.83 17.85
N TYR A 7 4.20 3.19 18.73
CA TYR A 7 4.50 1.83 19.21
C TYR A 7 4.36 0.79 18.09
N GLU A 8 3.29 0.85 17.29
CA GLU A 8 3.09 -0.09 16.18
C GLU A 8 4.17 0.09 15.10
N LEU A 9 4.51 1.32 14.74
CA LEU A 9 5.60 1.62 13.81
C LEU A 9 6.97 1.16 14.31
N ARG A 10 7.16 1.08 15.64
CA ARG A 10 8.39 0.54 16.24
C ARG A 10 8.39 -0.99 16.19
N LYS A 11 7.23 -1.63 16.31
CA LYS A 11 7.08 -3.08 16.23
C LYS A 11 7.40 -3.62 14.83
N GLN A 12 7.00 -2.91 13.78
CA GLN A 12 7.31 -3.21 12.38
C GLN A 12 8.69 -2.66 11.93
N ARG A 13 9.55 -2.25 12.87
CA ARG A 13 10.84 -1.63 12.53
C ARG A 13 11.82 -2.63 11.92
N THR A 14 11.86 -3.87 12.41
CA THR A 14 12.88 -4.86 12.00
C THR A 14 12.70 -5.27 10.55
N SER A 15 11.47 -5.58 10.14
CA SER A 15 11.14 -5.87 8.74
C SER A 15 11.37 -4.68 7.81
N ARG A 16 10.94 -3.49 8.21
CA ARG A 16 11.21 -2.25 7.46
C ARG A 16 12.72 -2.02 7.29
N MET A 17 13.52 -2.32 8.30
CA MET A 17 14.98 -2.18 8.23
C MET A 17 15.59 -3.14 7.21
N VAL A 18 15.09 -4.38 7.12
CA VAL A 18 15.53 -5.35 6.10
C VAL A 18 15.25 -4.83 4.69
N ILE A 19 14.04 -4.29 4.44
CA ILE A 19 13.68 -3.70 3.15
C ILE A 19 14.61 -2.53 2.81
N PHE A 20 14.87 -1.64 3.76
CA PHE A 20 15.77 -0.51 3.53
C PHE A 20 17.21 -0.93 3.30
N ILE A 21 17.70 -1.98 3.96
CA ILE A 21 19.04 -2.53 3.70
C ILE A 21 19.10 -3.11 2.29
N ALA A 22 18.11 -3.89 1.87
CA ALA A 22 18.06 -4.44 0.52
C ALA A 22 18.04 -3.33 -0.56
N LEU A 23 17.25 -2.28 -0.33
CA LEU A 23 17.19 -1.12 -1.20
C LEU A 23 18.53 -0.35 -1.22
N ALA A 24 19.18 -0.20 -0.06
CA ALA A 24 20.49 0.45 0.04
C ALA A 24 21.57 -0.35 -0.69
N VAL A 25 21.55 -1.68 -0.60
CA VAL A 25 22.48 -2.55 -1.36
C VAL A 25 22.27 -2.35 -2.86
N ALA A 26 21.03 -2.30 -3.34
CA ALA A 26 20.75 -2.05 -4.76
C ALA A 26 21.24 -0.67 -5.22
N LEU A 27 21.10 0.37 -4.40
CA LEU A 27 21.65 1.71 -4.67
C LEU A 27 23.18 1.71 -4.73
N VAL A 28 23.84 0.99 -3.82
CA VAL A 28 25.31 0.86 -3.83
C VAL A 28 25.78 0.10 -5.07
N CYS A 29 25.10 -0.98 -5.45
CA CYS A 29 25.38 -1.70 -6.70
C CYS A 29 25.22 -0.79 -7.92
N PHE A 30 24.20 0.06 -7.95
CA PHE A 30 24.00 1.03 -9.02
C PHE A 30 25.18 2.01 -9.14
N TRP A 31 25.57 2.66 -8.05
CA TRP A 31 26.70 3.60 -8.05
C TRP A 31 28.03 2.92 -8.36
N ALA A 32 28.24 1.69 -7.88
CA ALA A 32 29.39 0.88 -8.26
C ALA A 32 29.38 0.56 -9.76
N GLY A 33 28.22 0.25 -10.35
CA GLY A 33 28.06 0.00 -11.78
C GLY A 33 28.48 1.20 -12.63
N ILE A 34 28.11 2.41 -12.20
CA ILE A 34 28.58 3.65 -12.83
C ILE A 34 30.10 3.81 -12.64
N ALA A 35 30.62 3.64 -11.42
CA ALA A 35 32.04 3.85 -11.13
C ALA A 35 32.97 2.88 -11.89
N PHE A 36 32.54 1.63 -12.08
CA PHE A 36 33.27 0.61 -12.86
C PHE A 36 32.93 0.64 -14.36
N ASN A 37 32.19 1.64 -14.83
CA ASN A 37 31.75 1.82 -16.22
C ASN A 37 31.03 0.58 -16.82
N SER A 38 30.36 -0.20 -15.97
CA SER A 38 29.58 -1.36 -16.36
C SER A 38 28.11 -0.95 -16.47
N GLY A 39 27.73 -0.47 -17.66
CA GLY A 39 26.35 -0.06 -17.96
C GLY A 39 25.33 -1.17 -17.71
N GLY A 40 25.73 -2.44 -17.91
CA GLY A 40 24.91 -3.61 -17.60
C GLY A 40 24.57 -3.72 -16.10
N LEU A 41 25.57 -3.51 -15.22
CA LEU A 41 25.36 -3.60 -13.77
C LEU A 41 24.46 -2.46 -13.24
N ALA A 42 24.64 -1.25 -13.78
CA ALA A 42 23.80 -0.10 -13.46
C ALA A 42 22.34 -0.31 -13.93
N GLY A 43 22.15 -0.79 -15.17
CA GLY A 43 20.83 -1.10 -15.72
C GLY A 43 20.10 -2.22 -14.96
N ILE A 44 20.81 -3.31 -14.64
CA ILE A 44 20.26 -4.41 -13.82
C ILE A 44 19.86 -3.91 -12.43
N SER A 45 20.61 -2.99 -11.83
CA SER A 45 20.31 -2.43 -10.52
C SER A 45 19.03 -1.58 -10.55
N ILE A 46 18.83 -0.74 -11.57
CA ILE A 46 17.58 0.03 -11.75
C ILE A 46 16.39 -0.92 -11.94
N ALA A 47 16.53 -1.92 -12.82
CA ALA A 47 15.47 -2.91 -13.06
C ALA A 47 15.13 -3.70 -11.78
N ALA A 48 16.14 -4.11 -11.01
CA ALA A 48 15.96 -4.79 -9.74
C ALA A 48 15.27 -3.90 -8.69
N MET A 49 15.58 -2.61 -8.63
CA MET A 49 14.90 -1.67 -7.74
C MET A 49 13.44 -1.44 -8.13
N MET A 50 13.14 -1.38 -9.44
CA MET A 50 11.78 -1.18 -9.93
C MET A 50 10.89 -2.41 -9.69
N LEU A 51 11.40 -3.62 -10.00
CA LEU A 51 10.71 -4.87 -9.64
C LEU A 51 10.61 -5.04 -8.13
N GLY A 52 11.69 -4.73 -7.40
CA GLY A 52 11.75 -4.77 -5.95
C GLY A 52 10.69 -3.88 -5.31
N ALA A 53 10.46 -2.67 -5.83
CA ALA A 53 9.43 -1.76 -5.33
C ALA A 53 8.02 -2.38 -5.39
N VAL A 54 7.69 -3.08 -6.47
CA VAL A 54 6.41 -3.78 -6.62
C VAL A 54 6.29 -4.91 -5.59
N PHE A 55 7.31 -5.78 -5.46
CA PHE A 55 7.28 -6.87 -4.48
C PHE A 55 7.24 -6.38 -3.02
N VAL A 56 7.95 -5.30 -2.74
CA VAL A 56 7.98 -4.67 -1.42
C VAL A 56 6.59 -4.13 -1.05
N LEU A 57 5.84 -3.56 -2.00
CA LEU A 57 4.45 -3.15 -1.75
C LEU A 57 3.62 -4.35 -1.29
N PHE A 58 3.61 -5.46 -2.04
CA PHE A 58 2.90 -6.70 -1.66
C PHE A 58 3.33 -7.22 -0.30
N TYR A 59 4.64 -7.30 -0.05
CA TYR A 59 5.19 -7.78 1.21
C TYR A 59 4.70 -6.94 2.41
N THR A 60 4.72 -5.61 2.31
CA THR A 60 4.29 -4.74 3.43
C THR A 60 2.79 -4.86 3.74
N GLY A 61 1.95 -5.07 2.72
CA GLY A 61 0.52 -5.35 2.90
C GLY A 61 0.28 -6.65 3.65
N ILE A 62 0.91 -7.75 3.19
CA ILE A 62 0.79 -9.07 3.82
C ILE A 62 1.35 -9.06 5.25
N GLU A 63 2.51 -8.43 5.46
CA GLU A 63 3.10 -8.31 6.79
C GLU A 63 2.16 -7.58 7.76
N GLY A 64 1.53 -6.49 7.33
CA GLY A 64 0.54 -5.78 8.14
C GLY A 64 -0.55 -6.73 8.66
N ILE A 65 -1.15 -7.51 7.76
CA ILE A 65 -2.19 -8.50 8.06
C ILE A 65 -1.67 -9.60 8.99
N LEU A 66 -0.46 -10.12 8.75
CA LEU A 66 0.14 -11.16 9.57
C LEU A 66 0.49 -10.68 10.99
N VAL A 67 1.05 -9.47 11.13
CA VAL A 67 1.34 -8.87 12.43
C VAL A 67 0.05 -8.69 13.21
N PHE A 68 -1.01 -8.22 12.55
CA PHE A 68 -2.33 -8.10 13.18
C PHE A 68 -2.90 -9.47 13.61
N ASN A 69 -2.81 -10.48 12.75
CA ASN A 69 -3.26 -11.83 13.07
C ASN A 69 -2.46 -12.44 14.23
N ARG A 70 -1.14 -12.25 14.27
CA ARG A 70 -0.28 -12.69 15.37
C ARG A 70 -0.62 -11.97 16.66
N ASP A 71 -0.92 -10.67 16.58
CA ASP A 71 -1.32 -9.89 17.73
C ASP A 71 -2.59 -10.45 18.33
N LEU A 72 -3.61 -10.77 17.54
CA LEU A 72 -4.84 -11.41 18.03
C LEU A 72 -4.63 -12.84 18.57
N ARG A 73 -3.50 -13.50 18.28
CA ARG A 73 -3.20 -14.87 18.75
C ARG A 73 -2.44 -14.92 20.07
N THR A 74 -1.63 -13.91 20.35
CA THR A 74 -0.62 -13.98 21.41
C THR A 74 -1.12 -13.38 22.72
N LYS A 75 -0.61 -13.86 23.86
CA LYS A 75 -0.96 -13.35 25.21
C LYS A 75 -0.72 -11.83 25.35
N GLN A 76 0.17 -11.25 24.54
CA GLN A 76 0.39 -9.80 24.45
C GLN A 76 -0.85 -9.02 23.97
N SER A 77 -1.75 -9.60 23.17
CA SER A 77 -3.05 -8.97 22.87
C SER A 77 -3.86 -8.77 24.13
N TYR A 78 -3.96 -9.80 24.99
CA TYR A 78 -4.83 -9.76 26.16
C TYR A 78 -4.49 -8.57 27.08
N MET A 79 -3.20 -8.26 27.25
CA MET A 79 -2.76 -7.05 27.95
C MET A 79 -3.11 -5.74 27.23
N LEU A 80 -3.17 -5.75 25.91
CA LEU A 80 -3.49 -4.57 25.08
C LEU A 80 -4.99 -4.24 25.15
N TRP A 81 -5.85 -5.25 25.32
CA TRP A 81 -7.29 -5.11 25.55
C TRP A 81 -7.66 -4.79 27.01
N MET A 82 -6.74 -4.99 27.95
CA MET A 82 -6.89 -4.58 29.36
C MET A 82 -6.47 -3.12 29.63
N LEU A 83 -5.99 -2.40 28.61
CA LEU A 83 -5.68 -0.97 28.74
C LEU A 83 -7.00 -0.16 28.81
N PRO A 84 -7.09 0.90 29.64
CA PRO A 84 -8.24 1.80 29.68
C PRO A 84 -8.23 2.73 28.45
N ARG A 85 -8.32 2.13 27.26
CA ARG A 85 -8.28 2.76 25.93
C ARG A 85 -9.33 2.08 25.06
N SER A 86 -10.03 2.85 24.23
CA SER A 86 -11.11 2.27 23.42
C SER A 86 -10.54 1.35 22.34
N ILE A 87 -11.32 0.33 22.00
CA ILE A 87 -11.02 -0.65 20.94
C ILE A 87 -10.78 0.05 19.60
N TRP A 88 -11.56 1.10 19.33
CA TRP A 88 -11.42 1.98 18.19
C TRP A 88 -10.07 2.72 18.16
N GLU A 89 -9.55 3.15 19.33
CA GLU A 89 -8.22 3.77 19.40
C GLU A 89 -7.09 2.80 19.03
N ILE A 90 -7.23 1.55 19.46
CA ILE A 90 -6.22 0.51 19.23
C ILE A 90 -6.26 0.04 17.77
N LEU A 91 -7.45 -0.28 17.27
CA LEU A 91 -7.65 -0.73 15.89
C LEU A 91 -7.28 0.38 14.89
N GLY A 92 -7.74 1.61 15.15
CA GLY A 92 -7.40 2.80 14.35
C GLY A 92 -5.90 3.07 14.31
N ALA A 93 -5.20 2.93 15.44
CA ALA A 93 -3.74 3.10 15.47
C ALA A 93 -3.02 2.08 14.57
N LYS A 94 -3.50 0.84 14.50
CA LYS A 94 -2.94 -0.22 13.64
C LYS A 94 -3.20 0.03 12.15
N PHE A 95 -4.39 0.50 11.81
CA PHE A 95 -4.72 0.88 10.44
C PHE A 95 -3.88 2.06 9.97
N ILE A 96 -3.83 3.13 10.77
CA ILE A 96 -3.03 4.32 10.45
C ILE A 96 -1.55 3.96 10.39
N SER A 97 -1.04 3.10 11.28
CA SER A 97 0.37 2.68 11.20
C SER A 97 0.68 1.86 9.95
N ALA A 98 -0.24 1.00 9.50
CA ALA A 98 -0.07 0.21 8.28
C ALA A 98 -0.06 1.11 7.03
N ILE A 99 -1.01 2.04 6.94
CA ILE A 99 -1.08 3.04 5.85
C ILE A 99 0.17 3.90 5.83
N LEU A 100 0.60 4.42 6.99
CA LEU A 100 1.80 5.26 7.09
C LEU A 100 3.06 4.47 6.74
N GLN A 101 3.17 3.21 7.17
CA GLN A 101 4.30 2.35 6.82
C GLN A 101 4.37 2.16 5.30
N MET A 102 3.24 1.88 4.65
CA MET A 102 3.18 1.74 3.20
C MET A 102 3.65 3.02 2.51
N LEU A 103 3.12 4.18 2.91
CA LEU A 103 3.50 5.47 2.33
C LEU A 103 5.00 5.72 2.45
N ILE A 104 5.60 5.44 3.62
CA ILE A 104 7.04 5.59 3.84
C ILE A 104 7.83 4.64 2.92
N VAL A 105 7.49 3.35 2.88
CA VAL A 105 8.25 2.35 2.11
C VAL A 105 8.14 2.60 0.61
N PHE A 106 6.93 2.92 0.13
CA PHE A 106 6.70 3.27 -1.26
C PHE A 106 7.42 4.57 -1.64
N GLY A 107 7.30 5.62 -0.81
CA GLY A 107 7.96 6.90 -1.04
C GLY A 107 9.48 6.78 -1.13
N VAL A 108 10.10 6.02 -0.22
CA VAL A 108 11.56 5.74 -0.25
C VAL A 108 11.95 4.95 -1.49
N SER A 109 11.14 3.97 -1.91
CA SER A 109 11.39 3.16 -3.10
C SER A 109 11.32 3.99 -4.38
N CYS A 110 10.29 4.81 -4.54
CA CYS A 110 10.16 5.73 -5.67
C CYS A 110 11.28 6.76 -5.71
N ALA A 111 11.64 7.35 -4.56
CA ALA A 111 12.74 8.29 -4.46
C ALA A 111 14.08 7.64 -4.87
N ALA A 112 14.32 6.40 -4.47
CA ALA A 112 15.54 5.68 -4.83
C ALA A 112 15.64 5.39 -6.35
N VAL A 113 14.53 5.01 -6.98
CA VAL A 113 14.47 4.82 -8.44
C VAL A 113 14.65 6.15 -9.18
N ALA A 114 14.03 7.22 -8.69
CA ALA A 114 14.19 8.55 -9.28
C ALA A 114 15.64 9.06 -9.18
N VAL A 115 16.28 8.90 -8.01
CA VAL A 115 17.67 9.31 -7.78
C VAL A 115 18.65 8.49 -8.64
N SER A 116 18.46 7.18 -8.76
CA SER A 116 19.32 6.35 -9.62
C SER A 116 19.13 6.69 -11.10
N THR A 117 17.90 6.87 -11.56
CA THR A 117 17.63 7.29 -12.95
C THR A 117 18.24 8.67 -13.26
N ALA A 118 18.05 9.64 -12.36
CA ALA A 118 18.66 10.96 -12.49
C ALA A 118 20.19 10.90 -12.48
N GLY A 119 20.78 10.10 -11.58
CA GLY A 119 22.23 9.90 -11.49
C GLY A 119 22.82 9.26 -12.75
N ALA A 120 22.13 8.28 -13.35
CA ALA A 120 22.56 7.67 -14.61
C ALA A 120 22.63 8.71 -15.74
N VAL A 121 21.61 9.56 -15.84
CA VAL A 121 21.52 10.54 -16.93
C VAL A 121 22.53 11.67 -16.73
N LEU A 122 22.70 12.16 -15.49
CA LEU A 122 23.67 13.21 -15.18
C LEU A 122 25.12 12.77 -15.41
N THR A 123 25.44 11.49 -15.20
CA THR A 123 26.80 10.97 -15.38
C THR A 123 27.15 10.68 -16.84
N ILE A 124 26.16 10.41 -17.69
CA ILE A 124 26.36 10.11 -19.12
C ILE A 124 26.23 11.37 -19.99
N GLY A 125 25.26 12.24 -19.70
CA GLY A 125 24.83 13.33 -20.59
C GLY A 125 24.88 14.74 -20.02
N GLY A 126 25.17 14.88 -18.72
CA GLY A 126 25.16 16.17 -18.03
C GLY A 126 23.75 16.73 -17.74
N LEU A 127 23.69 17.96 -17.22
CA LEU A 127 22.45 18.59 -16.71
C LEU A 127 21.44 18.94 -17.82
N SER A 128 21.93 19.33 -19.00
CA SER A 128 21.09 19.69 -20.15
C SER A 128 20.30 18.49 -20.66
N GLU A 129 20.95 17.34 -20.82
CA GLU A 129 20.27 16.10 -21.25
C GLU A 129 19.30 15.58 -20.19
N PHE A 130 19.61 15.75 -18.91
CA PHE A 130 18.66 15.42 -17.83
C PHE A 130 17.39 16.27 -17.88
N LEU A 131 17.52 17.58 -18.10
CA LEU A 131 16.37 18.47 -18.26
C LEU A 131 15.58 18.17 -19.54
N GLU A 132 16.26 17.81 -20.63
CA GLU A 132 15.60 17.36 -21.87
C GLU A 132 14.89 16.02 -21.69
N MET A 133 15.44 15.07 -20.94
CA MET A 133 14.77 13.82 -20.59
C MET A 133 13.49 14.08 -19.78
N ILE A 134 13.55 14.94 -18.77
CA ILE A 134 12.35 15.32 -17.98
C ILE A 134 11.31 15.94 -18.90
N ARG A 135 11.73 16.85 -19.80
CA ARG A 135 10.82 17.52 -20.73
C ARG A 135 10.23 16.55 -21.76
N THR A 136 10.99 15.56 -22.19
CA THR A 136 10.56 14.53 -23.14
C THR A 136 9.62 13.54 -22.49
N MET A 137 9.90 13.10 -21.25
CA MET A 137 8.96 12.33 -20.44
C MET A 137 7.66 13.10 -20.23
N SER A 138 7.74 14.35 -19.77
CA SER A 138 6.60 15.25 -19.60
C SER A 138 5.76 15.35 -20.87
N LYS A 139 6.39 15.61 -22.03
CA LYS A 139 5.69 15.67 -23.31
C LYS A 139 5.11 14.32 -23.73
N SER A 140 5.78 13.20 -23.45
CA SER A 140 5.29 11.86 -23.79
C SER A 140 4.05 11.49 -22.98
N PHE A 141 4.03 11.86 -21.69
CA PHE A 141 2.84 11.71 -20.85
C PHE A 141 1.69 12.58 -21.34
N VAL A 142 1.93 13.88 -21.60
CA VAL A 142 0.89 14.81 -22.06
C VAL A 142 0.40 14.48 -23.48
N GLN A 143 1.28 14.07 -24.40
CA GLN A 143 0.90 13.62 -25.75
C GLN A 143 0.16 12.28 -25.73
N GLY A 144 0.38 11.44 -24.72
CA GLY A 144 -0.39 10.23 -24.46
C GLY A 144 -1.82 10.49 -23.95
N GLY A 145 -2.24 11.76 -23.83
CA GLY A 145 -3.55 12.15 -23.33
C GLY A 145 -3.68 12.11 -21.81
N LEU A 146 -2.56 12.12 -21.09
CA LEU A 146 -2.48 12.05 -19.64
C LEU A 146 -2.04 13.41 -19.08
N ASP A 147 -2.94 14.14 -18.43
CA ASP A 147 -2.58 15.37 -17.75
C ASP A 147 -1.81 15.08 -16.44
N TRP A 148 -1.05 16.06 -15.96
CA TRP A 148 -0.35 15.96 -14.68
C TRP A 148 -1.32 15.75 -13.50
N GLY A 149 -2.54 16.28 -13.62
CA GLY A 149 -3.63 16.04 -12.67
C GLY A 149 -4.02 14.57 -12.61
N ASP A 150 -4.10 13.91 -13.77
CA ASP A 150 -4.50 12.52 -13.92
C ASP A 150 -3.45 11.57 -13.36
N LEU A 151 -2.16 11.92 -13.48
CA LEU A 151 -1.08 11.12 -12.91
C LEU A 151 -1.12 11.15 -11.36
N ILE A 152 -1.44 12.32 -10.78
CA ILE A 152 -1.60 12.48 -9.33
C ILE A 152 -2.85 11.75 -8.84
N SER A 153 -3.98 11.90 -9.53
CA SER A 153 -5.21 11.17 -9.19
C SER A 153 -4.99 9.66 -9.33
N MET A 154 -4.21 9.23 -10.32
CA MET A 154 -3.87 7.84 -10.55
C MET A 154 -3.07 7.24 -9.40
N ALA A 155 -2.02 7.95 -8.97
CA ALA A 155 -1.23 7.57 -7.82
C ALA A 155 -2.07 7.52 -6.54
N PHE A 156 -3.00 8.45 -6.37
CA PHE A 156 -3.90 8.48 -5.21
C PHE A 156 -4.91 7.32 -5.21
N LEU A 157 -5.46 6.97 -6.36
CA LEU A 157 -6.35 5.82 -6.52
C LEU A 157 -5.61 4.50 -6.26
N MET A 158 -4.39 4.35 -6.78
CA MET A 158 -3.56 3.18 -6.47
C MET A 158 -3.29 3.04 -4.97
N PHE A 159 -3.07 4.17 -4.28
CA PHE A 159 -2.95 4.21 -2.82
C PHE A 159 -4.26 3.83 -2.10
N LEU A 160 -5.42 4.29 -2.59
CA LEU A 160 -6.73 3.95 -2.03
C LEU A 160 -7.07 2.46 -2.20
N VAL A 161 -6.89 1.92 -3.40
CA VAL A 161 -7.09 0.48 -3.69
C VAL A 161 -6.22 -0.36 -2.77
N TRP A 162 -4.96 0.03 -2.57
CA TRP A 162 -4.08 -0.69 -1.66
C TRP A 162 -4.51 -0.58 -0.19
N THR A 163 -4.98 0.60 0.22
CA THR A 163 -5.54 0.79 1.56
C THR A 163 -6.76 -0.11 1.77
N LEU A 164 -7.60 -0.25 0.75
CA LEU A 164 -8.75 -1.15 0.75
C LEU A 164 -8.32 -2.61 0.96
N VAL A 165 -7.28 -3.08 0.27
CA VAL A 165 -6.71 -4.43 0.45
C VAL A 165 -6.27 -4.67 1.89
N ILE A 166 -5.67 -3.69 2.57
CA ILE A 166 -5.30 -3.85 3.98
C ILE A 166 -6.54 -3.89 4.88
N MET A 167 -7.53 -3.03 4.60
CA MET A 167 -8.82 -2.97 5.32
C MET A 167 -9.60 -4.28 5.21
N THR A 168 -9.73 -4.85 4.02
CA THR A 168 -10.37 -6.14 3.81
C THR A 168 -9.59 -7.26 4.49
N GLY A 169 -8.25 -7.21 4.46
CA GLY A 169 -7.38 -8.14 5.18
C GLY A 169 -7.62 -8.16 6.70
N PHE A 170 -7.68 -6.99 7.34
CA PHE A 170 -7.97 -6.92 8.78
C PHE A 170 -9.39 -7.39 9.09
N LEU A 171 -10.39 -6.99 8.30
CA LEU A 171 -11.77 -7.45 8.48
C LEU A 171 -11.87 -8.98 8.38
N ALA A 172 -11.23 -9.57 7.37
CA ALA A 172 -11.20 -11.01 7.16
C ALA A 172 -10.56 -11.76 8.34
N VAL A 173 -9.46 -11.22 8.90
CA VAL A 173 -8.80 -11.79 10.08
C VAL A 173 -9.68 -11.70 11.33
N ILE A 174 -10.38 -10.58 11.54
CA ILE A 174 -11.33 -10.42 12.66
C ILE A 174 -12.45 -11.45 12.52
N LEU A 175 -13.12 -11.48 11.36
CA LEU A 175 -14.21 -12.42 11.09
C LEU A 175 -13.78 -13.88 11.28
N ALA A 176 -12.62 -14.26 10.74
CA ALA A 176 -12.11 -15.62 10.87
C ALA A 176 -11.94 -16.04 12.33
N ARG A 177 -11.52 -15.12 13.19
CA ARG A 177 -11.38 -15.37 14.63
C ARG A 177 -12.70 -15.40 15.38
N THR A 178 -13.68 -14.62 14.94
CA THR A 178 -15.04 -14.68 15.51
C THR A 178 -15.74 -16.00 15.19
N VAL A 179 -15.49 -16.58 14.01
CA VAL A 179 -16.10 -17.85 13.58
C VAL A 179 -15.34 -19.05 14.16
N LEU A 180 -14.01 -19.02 14.19
CA LEU A 180 -13.17 -20.13 14.65
C LEU A 180 -12.32 -19.72 15.87
N ILE A 181 -12.93 -19.75 17.05
CA ILE A 181 -12.36 -19.23 18.31
C ILE A 181 -11.04 -19.92 18.74
N LYS A 182 -10.78 -21.18 18.36
CA LYS A 182 -9.59 -21.94 18.77
C LYS A 182 -8.95 -22.83 17.69
N SER A 183 -9.39 -22.75 16.43
CA SER A 183 -8.94 -23.69 15.39
C SER A 183 -7.57 -23.30 14.80
N ARG A 184 -6.73 -24.30 14.48
CA ARG A 184 -5.48 -24.09 13.73
C ARG A 184 -5.71 -23.54 12.31
N PHE A 185 -6.94 -23.68 11.79
CA PHE A 185 -7.30 -23.33 10.42
C PHE A 185 -7.82 -21.90 10.24
N VAL A 186 -7.80 -21.06 11.29
CA VAL A 186 -8.21 -19.65 11.23
C VAL A 186 -7.50 -18.88 10.12
N GLY A 187 -6.21 -19.16 9.89
CA GLY A 187 -5.45 -18.50 8.83
C GLY A 187 -5.99 -18.79 7.42
N LEU A 188 -6.33 -20.05 7.12
CA LEU A 188 -6.91 -20.42 5.83
C LEU A 188 -8.30 -19.81 5.64
N LEU A 189 -9.12 -19.81 6.70
CA LEU A 189 -10.44 -19.19 6.65
C LEU A 189 -10.35 -17.67 6.45
N ALA A 190 -9.36 -17.00 7.04
CA ALA A 190 -9.12 -15.57 6.80
C ALA A 190 -8.75 -15.29 5.33
N VAL A 191 -7.94 -16.15 4.70
CA VAL A 191 -7.60 -16.02 3.27
C VAL A 191 -8.85 -16.22 2.40
N LEU A 192 -9.67 -17.22 2.71
CA LEU A 192 -10.93 -17.44 1.99
C LEU A 192 -11.88 -16.24 2.12
N LEU A 193 -12.08 -15.75 3.35
CA LEU A 193 -12.91 -14.57 3.60
C LEU A 193 -12.37 -13.31 2.93
N PHE A 194 -11.06 -13.16 2.84
CA PHE A 194 -10.43 -12.05 2.13
C PHE A 194 -10.88 -12.00 0.67
N PHE A 195 -10.78 -13.12 -0.06
CA PHE A 195 -11.24 -13.19 -1.46
C PHE A 195 -12.76 -13.01 -1.60
N VAL A 196 -13.56 -13.51 -0.65
CA VAL A 196 -15.02 -13.34 -0.68
C VAL A 196 -15.41 -11.87 -0.48
N ILE A 197 -14.77 -11.17 0.46
CA ILE A 197 -15.01 -9.75 0.70
C ILE A 197 -14.55 -8.93 -0.50
N ASP A 198 -13.37 -9.22 -1.04
CA ASP A 198 -12.82 -8.52 -2.20
C ASP A 198 -13.71 -8.71 -3.43
N PHE A 199 -14.21 -9.92 -3.67
CA PHE A 199 -15.19 -10.20 -4.72
C PHE A 199 -16.50 -9.43 -4.51
N ALA A 200 -16.99 -9.33 -3.27
CA ALA A 200 -18.19 -8.56 -2.97
C ALA A 200 -17.97 -7.07 -3.23
N VAL A 201 -16.83 -6.51 -2.83
CA VAL A 201 -16.45 -5.12 -3.13
C VAL A 201 -16.40 -4.91 -4.64
N ALA A 202 -15.71 -5.77 -5.38
CA ALA A 202 -15.64 -5.69 -6.84
C ALA A 202 -17.03 -5.71 -7.50
N ARG A 203 -17.94 -6.56 -7.03
CA ARG A 203 -19.33 -6.60 -7.54
C ARG A 203 -20.10 -5.31 -7.25
N VAL A 204 -19.92 -4.71 -6.07
CA VAL A 204 -20.57 -3.41 -5.77
C VAL A 204 -19.99 -2.30 -6.64
N TYR A 205 -18.69 -2.34 -6.96
CA TYR A 205 -18.07 -1.42 -7.90
C TYR A 205 -18.66 -1.59 -9.32
N ASP A 206 -18.76 -2.83 -9.82
CA ASP A 206 -19.38 -3.12 -11.12
C ASP A 206 -20.82 -2.56 -11.20
N LEU A 207 -21.61 -2.72 -10.13
CA LEU A 207 -22.97 -2.17 -10.02
C LEU A 207 -22.99 -0.63 -10.04
N MET A 208 -22.00 0.02 -9.42
CA MET A 208 -21.88 1.48 -9.48
C MET A 208 -21.59 1.96 -10.90
N CYS A 209 -20.72 1.26 -11.62
CA CYS A 209 -20.39 1.57 -13.01
C CYS A 209 -21.58 1.41 -13.98
N MET A 210 -22.58 0.58 -13.63
CA MET A 210 -23.82 0.43 -14.39
C MET A 210 -24.84 1.57 -14.20
N ILE A 211 -24.60 2.50 -13.26
CA ILE A 211 -25.51 3.63 -13.03
C ILE A 211 -25.34 4.65 -14.17
N PRO A 212 -26.40 5.03 -14.91
CA PRO A 212 -26.29 5.90 -16.09
C PRO A 212 -25.59 7.24 -15.85
N PHE A 213 -25.72 7.78 -14.64
CA PHE A 213 -25.06 9.03 -14.22
C PHE A 213 -23.55 8.88 -14.04
N VAL A 214 -23.09 7.72 -13.57
CA VAL A 214 -21.66 7.39 -13.39
C VAL A 214 -21.05 7.01 -14.74
N GLU A 215 -21.78 6.24 -15.56
CA GLU A 215 -21.34 5.89 -16.92
C GLU A 215 -21.13 7.14 -17.79
N ALA A 216 -22.02 8.13 -17.70
CA ALA A 216 -21.86 9.40 -18.41
C ALA A 216 -20.64 10.21 -17.93
N ALA A 217 -20.28 10.13 -16.65
CA ALA A 217 -19.12 10.80 -16.07
C ALA A 217 -17.79 10.09 -16.40
N ASN A 218 -17.81 8.78 -16.67
CA ASN A 218 -16.62 7.98 -17.01
C ASN A 218 -16.15 8.16 -18.47
N ARG A 219 -16.90 8.87 -19.33
CA ARG A 219 -16.57 9.03 -20.77
C ARG A 219 -15.57 10.15 -21.08
N VAL A 220 -15.11 10.92 -20.10
CA VAL A 220 -14.39 12.19 -20.34
C VAL A 220 -12.86 12.04 -20.44
N GLU A 221 -12.26 10.96 -19.96
CA GLU A 221 -10.79 10.84 -19.94
C GLU A 221 -10.31 9.54 -20.61
N ALA A 222 -9.20 9.62 -21.35
CA ALA A 222 -8.64 8.53 -22.17
C ALA A 222 -8.29 7.25 -21.38
N LEU A 223 -8.34 7.30 -20.05
CA LEU A 223 -8.10 6.19 -19.12
C LEU A 223 -9.37 5.61 -18.48
N GLY A 224 -10.54 6.24 -18.66
CA GLY A 224 -11.83 5.77 -18.12
C GLY A 224 -11.97 5.91 -16.60
N TRP A 225 -11.21 6.82 -15.97
CA TRP A 225 -11.21 7.03 -14.52
C TRP A 225 -12.08 8.24 -14.18
N SER A 226 -12.76 8.19 -13.04
CA SER A 226 -13.67 9.24 -12.59
C SER A 226 -13.48 9.59 -11.13
N VAL A 227 -13.84 10.82 -10.77
CA VAL A 227 -13.96 11.26 -9.38
C VAL A 227 -14.86 10.32 -8.56
N TRP A 228 -15.83 9.67 -9.20
CA TRP A 228 -16.69 8.67 -8.58
C TRP A 228 -15.94 7.45 -8.07
N ASP A 229 -14.86 7.04 -8.73
CA ASP A 229 -14.02 5.92 -8.28
C ASP A 229 -13.33 6.26 -6.96
N VAL A 230 -12.79 7.47 -6.85
CA VAL A 230 -12.14 7.96 -5.62
C VAL A 230 -13.16 7.97 -4.47
N ILE A 231 -14.34 8.53 -4.71
CA ILE A 231 -15.42 8.59 -3.71
C ILE A 231 -15.82 7.19 -3.26
N TYR A 232 -15.99 6.27 -4.21
CA TYR A 232 -16.33 4.88 -3.93
C TYR A 232 -15.31 4.22 -3.00
N TYR A 233 -14.02 4.26 -3.36
CA TYR A 233 -12.97 3.61 -2.57
C TYR A 233 -12.85 4.22 -1.17
N VAL A 234 -13.04 5.54 -1.03
CA VAL A 234 -13.06 6.20 0.28
C VAL A 234 -14.24 5.72 1.13
N ILE A 235 -15.45 5.67 0.56
CA ILE A 235 -16.66 5.22 1.27
C ILE A 235 -16.50 3.75 1.70
N VAL A 236 -16.03 2.87 0.82
CA VAL A 236 -15.83 1.45 1.15
C VAL A 236 -14.76 1.29 2.22
N CYS A 237 -13.65 2.04 2.18
CA CYS A 237 -12.65 2.01 3.25
C CYS A 237 -13.23 2.42 4.60
N LEU A 238 -14.04 3.48 4.65
CA LEU A 238 -14.72 3.92 5.88
C LEU A 238 -15.72 2.88 6.39
N ALA A 239 -16.48 2.25 5.48
CA ALA A 239 -17.41 1.19 5.81
C ALA A 239 -16.70 -0.04 6.39
N LEU A 240 -15.63 -0.52 5.73
CA LEU A 240 -14.82 -1.65 6.19
C LEU A 240 -14.18 -1.36 7.55
N PHE A 241 -13.69 -0.14 7.76
CA PHE A 241 -13.16 0.30 9.06
C PHE A 241 -14.25 0.29 10.14
N GLY A 242 -15.43 0.85 9.86
CA GLY A 242 -16.57 0.88 10.77
C GLY A 242 -17.03 -0.53 11.16
N VAL A 243 -17.21 -1.41 10.18
CA VAL A 243 -17.60 -2.81 10.41
C VAL A 243 -16.54 -3.55 11.23
N SER A 244 -15.26 -3.34 10.93
CA SER A 244 -14.15 -3.93 11.69
C SER A 244 -14.15 -3.46 13.16
N GLY A 245 -14.41 -2.18 13.41
CA GLY A 245 -14.49 -1.62 14.76
C GLY A 245 -15.65 -2.17 15.58
N VAL A 246 -16.86 -2.22 15.00
CA VAL A 246 -18.05 -2.77 15.66
C VAL A 246 -17.89 -4.26 15.98
N LEU A 247 -17.33 -5.04 15.05
CA LEU A 247 -17.05 -6.46 15.27
C LEU A 247 -16.01 -6.67 16.36
N ALA A 248 -14.95 -5.85 16.36
CA ALA A 248 -13.92 -5.91 17.38
C ALA A 248 -14.50 -5.59 18.76
N GLU A 249 -15.35 -4.56 18.87
CA GLU A 249 -15.98 -4.18 20.13
C GLU A 249 -16.88 -5.30 20.67
N LYS A 250 -17.76 -5.88 19.85
CA LYS A 250 -18.71 -6.90 20.32
C LYS A 250 -18.11 -8.27 20.60
N LYS A 251 -16.98 -8.62 19.98
CA LYS A 251 -16.46 -10.00 19.99
C LYS A 251 -15.05 -10.13 20.59
N LEU A 252 -14.29 -9.04 20.71
CA LEU A 252 -12.95 -9.02 21.32
C LEU A 252 -12.94 -8.36 22.70
N SER A 253 -13.98 -7.64 23.12
CA SER A 253 -14.11 -7.20 24.52
C SER A 253 -14.57 -8.38 25.40
N VAL A 254 -13.62 -9.06 26.02
CA VAL A 254 -13.88 -9.93 27.20
C VAL A 254 -13.21 -9.28 28.39
#